data_AF-A0A6N8EL08-F1
#
_entry.id   AF-A0A6N8EL08-F1
#
_cell.length_a   1.000
_cell.length_b   1.000
_cell.length_c   1.000
_cell.angle_alpha   90.00
_cell.angle_beta   90.00
_cell.angle_gamma   90.00
#
_symmetry.space_group_name_H-M   'P 1'
#
loop_
_entity.id
_entity.type
_entity.pdbx_description
1 polymer ?
#
loop_
_entity_poly.entity_id
_entity_poly.type
_entity_poly.pdbx_seq_one_letter_code
_entity_poly.pdbx_strand_id
1 'polypeptide(L)'
;MQWYYERDGQQAGPVSQAELIRLMIQRVITPQTLVWHPAFGNEWRPASKAGLPVPSGDVKIFTLALGGPKPATTIAAGTGGKLGKVPFLWAWMLLLPEVVNVTLLFAGQILHWAVDLGSALTGVSISAILFLALIQDRKTLILAGVTPPSFWWGLFFVPGYFWCRWKSVRRGLILLIFSGLLTAGEVAILATNPPPGFPHLSFQVQSVKPSAEHSTMGQKSASSNPDNTSPAQATPQEGDVQL
;
A
#
# COMPACT_ATOMS: atom_id res chain seq x y z
N MET A 1 44.49 2.57 -7.13
CA MET A 1 45.03 3.90 -7.47
C MET A 1 44.60 4.89 -6.40
N GLN A 2 45.44 5.89 -6.11
CA GLN A 2 45.27 6.82 -4.99
C GLN A 2 44.76 8.17 -5.50
N TRP A 3 43.82 8.75 -4.77
CA TRP A 3 43.21 10.06 -5.04
C TRP A 3 43.68 11.07 -3.99
N TYR A 4 43.73 12.34 -4.40
CA TYR A 4 44.01 13.46 -3.52
C TYR A 4 42.95 14.52 -3.72
N TYR A 5 42.68 15.31 -2.69
CA TYR A 5 41.71 16.40 -2.74
C TYR A 5 42.24 17.62 -2.03
N GLU A 6 41.74 18.78 -2.40
CA GLU A 6 42.09 20.05 -1.76
C GLU A 6 41.22 20.26 -0.51
N ARG A 7 41.85 20.59 0.61
CA ARG A 7 41.20 21.03 1.85
C ARG A 7 41.92 22.27 2.33
N ASP A 8 41.20 23.39 2.41
CA ASP A 8 41.72 24.67 2.91
C ASP A 8 43.01 25.13 2.20
N GLY A 9 43.10 24.90 0.89
CA GLY A 9 44.28 25.26 0.08
C GLY A 9 45.46 24.30 0.22
N GLN A 10 45.32 23.20 0.98
CA GLN A 10 46.35 22.16 1.12
C GLN A 10 45.88 20.86 0.47
N GLN A 11 46.86 20.10 -0.07
CA GLN A 11 46.62 18.76 -0.59
C GLN A 11 46.43 17.77 0.56
N ALA A 12 45.25 17.16 0.60
CA ALA A 12 44.92 16.08 1.52
C ALA A 12 44.84 14.73 0.77
N GLY A 13 45.47 13.70 1.31
CA GLY A 13 45.53 12.35 0.74
C GLY A 13 46.81 11.62 1.12
N PRO A 14 47.05 10.40 0.60
CA PRO A 14 46.26 9.67 -0.39
C PRO A 14 45.00 9.01 0.19
N VAL A 15 43.88 9.10 -0.53
CA VAL A 15 42.62 8.40 -0.23
C VAL A 15 42.24 7.43 -1.35
N SER A 16 41.47 6.39 -1.03
CA SER A 16 40.92 5.48 -2.05
C SER A 16 39.74 6.14 -2.76
N GLN A 17 39.38 5.65 -3.95
CA GLN A 17 38.19 6.13 -4.66
C GLN A 17 36.91 5.98 -3.82
N ALA A 18 36.78 4.86 -3.10
CA ALA A 18 35.64 4.60 -2.22
C ALA A 18 35.59 5.61 -1.05
N GLU A 19 36.75 5.94 -0.47
CA GLU A 19 36.83 6.92 0.61
C GLU A 19 36.54 8.34 0.10
N LEU A 20 37.00 8.69 -1.10
CA LEU A 20 36.66 9.97 -1.73
C LEU A 20 35.15 10.12 -1.96
N ILE A 21 34.50 9.05 -2.44
CA ILE A 21 33.03 9.01 -2.58
C ILE A 21 32.36 9.17 -1.22
N ARG A 22 32.86 8.48 -0.18
CA ARG A 22 32.34 8.61 1.19
C ARG A 22 32.43 10.05 1.70
N LEU A 23 33.55 10.73 1.46
CA LEU A 23 33.74 12.14 1.82
C LEU A 23 32.79 13.07 1.05
N MET A 24 32.46 12.75 -0.21
CA MET A 24 31.42 13.47 -0.96
C MET A 24 30.02 13.23 -0.40
N ILE A 25 29.68 11.99 -0.01
CA ILE A 25 28.39 11.64 0.63
C ILE A 25 28.24 12.37 1.97
N GLN A 26 29.31 12.40 2.76
CA GLN A 26 29.36 13.10 4.05
C GLN A 26 29.41 14.62 3.90
N ARG A 27 29.41 15.15 2.66
CA ARG A 27 29.55 16.58 2.33
C ARG A 27 30.80 17.24 2.91
N VAL A 28 31.83 16.45 3.21
CA VAL A 28 33.16 16.96 3.61
C VAL A 28 33.87 17.54 2.39
N ILE A 29 33.62 16.98 1.21
CA ILE A 29 34.13 17.44 -0.08
C ILE A 29 32.91 17.82 -0.94
N THR A 30 32.96 19.00 -1.54
CA THR A 30 31.88 19.48 -2.42
C THR A 30 32.14 19.09 -3.88
N PRO A 31 31.12 19.08 -4.76
CA PRO A 31 31.33 18.81 -6.19
C PRO A 31 32.28 19.79 -6.90
N GLN A 32 32.54 20.94 -6.29
CA GLN A 32 33.46 21.98 -6.78
C GLN A 32 34.87 21.84 -6.20
N THR A 33 35.05 21.03 -5.15
CA THR A 33 36.36 20.80 -4.55
C THR A 33 37.29 20.14 -5.58
N LEU A 34 38.51 20.67 -5.67
CA LEU A 34 39.51 20.15 -6.59
C LEU A 34 40.03 18.81 -6.11
N VAL A 35 40.08 17.85 -7.03
CA VAL A 35 40.64 16.52 -6.82
C VAL A 35 41.71 16.26 -7.87
N TRP A 36 42.71 15.50 -7.46
CA TRP A 36 43.81 15.11 -8.30
C TRP A 36 43.96 13.59 -8.30
N HIS A 37 44.25 13.07 -9.48
CA HIS A 37 44.48 11.64 -9.71
C HIS A 37 45.69 11.50 -10.64
N PRO A 38 46.53 10.47 -10.49
CA PRO A 38 47.69 10.26 -11.35
C PRO A 38 47.38 10.24 -12.86
N ALA A 39 46.17 9.82 -13.24
CA ALA A 39 45.71 9.82 -14.63
C ALA A 39 45.50 11.23 -15.22
N PHE A 40 45.46 12.28 -14.39
CA PHE A 40 45.28 13.67 -14.82
C PHE A 40 46.62 14.41 -14.97
N GLY A 41 47.76 13.76 -14.76
CA GLY A 41 49.06 14.40 -14.84
C GLY A 41 49.24 15.44 -13.74
N ASN A 42 49.40 16.72 -14.09
CA ASN A 42 49.57 17.82 -13.13
C ASN A 42 48.30 18.69 -12.96
N GLU A 43 47.17 18.26 -13.54
CA GLU A 43 45.94 19.03 -13.52
C GLU A 43 45.04 18.64 -12.34
N TRP A 44 44.68 19.61 -11.53
CA TRP A 44 43.60 19.50 -10.55
C TRP A 44 42.27 19.74 -11.24
N ARG A 45 41.30 18.86 -11.00
CA ARG A 45 39.97 18.95 -11.62
C ARG A 45 38.89 18.98 -10.55
N PRO A 46 37.79 19.74 -10.72
CA PRO A 46 36.66 19.66 -9.80
C PRO A 46 36.12 18.23 -9.71
N ALA A 47 35.73 17.78 -8.51
CA ALA A 47 35.21 16.42 -8.28
C ALA A 47 34.06 16.04 -9.22
N SER A 48 33.20 17.00 -9.56
CA SER A 48 32.11 16.85 -10.54
C SER A 48 32.58 16.53 -11.97
N LYS A 49 33.77 17.00 -12.37
CA LYS A 49 34.35 16.80 -13.71
C LYS A 49 35.40 15.69 -13.75
N ALA A 50 35.76 15.13 -12.59
CA ALA A 50 36.76 14.08 -12.47
C ALA A 50 36.27 12.67 -12.84
N GLY A 51 35.05 12.54 -13.37
CA GLY A 51 34.46 11.24 -13.73
C GLY A 51 34.15 10.35 -12.52
N LEU A 52 34.11 10.92 -11.32
CA LEU A 52 33.66 10.22 -10.12
C LEU A 52 32.15 9.96 -10.22
N PRO A 53 31.66 8.79 -9.79
CA PRO A 53 30.24 8.54 -9.69
C PRO A 53 29.69 9.45 -8.58
N VAL A 54 29.27 10.65 -8.96
CA VAL A 54 28.62 11.59 -8.04
C VAL A 54 27.33 10.91 -7.58
N PRO A 55 27.11 10.74 -6.27
CA PRO A 55 25.80 10.38 -5.77
C PRO A 55 24.91 11.61 -5.92
N SER A 56 24.37 11.80 -7.12
CA SER A 56 23.35 12.80 -7.41
C SER A 56 22.10 12.43 -6.62
N GLY A 57 21.99 12.91 -5.37
CA GLY A 57 20.75 13.15 -4.62
C GLY A 57 19.83 11.98 -4.27
N ASP A 58 19.91 10.82 -4.94
CA ASP A 58 19.06 9.66 -4.72
C ASP A 58 19.89 8.54 -4.11
N VAL A 59 20.19 8.70 -2.83
CA VAL A 59 20.85 7.68 -2.02
C VAL A 59 19.86 6.51 -1.82
N LYS A 60 19.85 5.58 -2.78
CA LYS A 60 19.62 4.17 -2.49
C LYS A 60 20.80 3.69 -1.64
N ILE A 61 20.62 3.68 -0.32
CA ILE A 61 21.57 3.01 0.58
C ILE A 61 21.52 1.53 0.24
N PHE A 62 22.48 1.09 -0.56
CA PHE A 62 22.87 -0.30 -0.67
C PHE A 62 23.48 -0.69 0.69
N THR A 63 22.70 -1.40 1.46
CA THR A 63 23.17 -2.30 2.52
C THR A 63 24.19 -3.25 1.90
N LEU A 64 25.48 -2.93 2.05
CA LEU A 64 26.60 -3.78 1.68
C LEU A 64 27.55 -3.86 2.87
N ALA A 65 27.18 -4.69 3.83
CA ALA A 65 28.10 -5.29 4.79
C ALA A 65 27.55 -6.68 5.16
N LEU A 66 27.78 -7.64 4.28
CA LEU A 66 28.35 -8.97 4.58
C LEU A 66 28.23 -9.86 3.33
N GLY A 67 29.39 -10.28 2.81
CA GLY A 67 29.63 -11.52 2.04
C GLY A 67 28.66 -11.89 0.91
N GLY A 68 29.13 -11.82 -0.34
CA GLY A 68 28.58 -12.68 -1.39
C GLY A 68 28.75 -14.17 -1.04
N PRO A 69 27.94 -15.09 -1.60
CA PRO A 69 27.75 -15.14 -3.05
C PRO A 69 26.32 -15.41 -3.55
N LYS A 70 26.09 -15.00 -4.81
CA LYS A 70 25.14 -15.55 -5.80
C LYS A 70 23.64 -15.30 -5.55
N PRO A 71 23.03 -14.30 -6.23
CA PRO A 71 21.59 -14.34 -6.46
C PRO A 71 21.34 -15.38 -7.56
N ALA A 72 20.95 -16.59 -7.14
CA ALA A 72 20.17 -17.46 -8.00
C ALA A 72 18.80 -16.80 -8.21
N THR A 73 18.67 -15.98 -9.24
CA THR A 73 17.38 -15.73 -9.89
C THR A 73 17.64 -15.48 -11.37
N THR A 74 17.79 -16.58 -12.07
CA THR A 74 17.50 -16.70 -13.49
C THR A 74 16.05 -16.26 -13.71
N ILE A 75 15.80 -15.00 -14.08
CA ILE A 75 14.73 -14.64 -15.01
C ILE A 75 15.23 -13.52 -15.93
N ALA A 76 15.67 -13.95 -17.12
CA ALA A 76 15.59 -13.25 -18.40
C ALA A 76 16.33 -11.91 -18.54
N ALA A 77 17.65 -12.00 -18.76
CA ALA A 77 18.27 -11.21 -19.81
C ALA A 77 17.79 -11.75 -21.16
N GLY A 78 17.19 -10.91 -22.01
CA GLY A 78 16.86 -11.32 -23.37
C GLY A 78 15.82 -10.49 -24.12
N THR A 79 15.92 -9.16 -24.18
CA THR A 79 15.72 -8.40 -25.44
C THR A 79 16.12 -6.94 -25.24
N GLY A 80 17.06 -6.48 -26.07
CA GLY A 80 17.48 -5.08 -26.12
C GLY A 80 16.41 -4.15 -26.70
N GLY A 81 16.57 -2.86 -26.39
CA GLY A 81 16.04 -1.76 -27.20
C GLY A 81 14.53 -1.59 -27.17
N LYS A 82 13.98 -1.07 -26.07
CA LYS A 82 12.82 -0.16 -26.04
C LYS A 82 12.56 0.27 -24.59
N LEU A 83 12.54 1.58 -24.40
CA LEU A 83 12.09 2.33 -23.21
C LEU A 83 11.31 1.48 -22.19
N GLY A 84 11.90 1.30 -21.00
CA GLY A 84 11.60 0.27 -20.00
C GLY A 84 10.13 -0.14 -19.90
N LYS A 85 9.84 -1.40 -20.21
CA LYS A 85 8.59 -2.07 -19.86
C LYS A 85 8.48 -2.09 -18.34
N VAL A 86 7.71 -1.16 -17.77
CA VAL A 86 7.35 -1.17 -16.35
C VAL A 86 6.71 -2.53 -16.04
N PRO A 87 7.28 -3.36 -15.15
CA PRO A 87 6.69 -4.65 -14.82
C PRO A 87 5.32 -4.45 -14.16
N PHE A 88 4.29 -5.02 -14.77
CA PHE A 88 2.90 -4.93 -14.29
C PHE A 88 2.60 -5.88 -13.12
N LEU A 89 3.55 -6.73 -12.74
CA LEU A 89 3.35 -7.77 -11.73
C LEU A 89 2.90 -7.20 -10.38
N TRP A 90 3.53 -6.12 -9.91
CA TRP A 90 3.19 -5.48 -8.64
C TRP A 90 1.79 -4.85 -8.65
N ALA A 91 1.37 -4.33 -9.81
CA ALA A 91 0.02 -3.80 -10.01
C ALA A 91 -1.05 -4.88 -9.84
N TRP A 92 -0.79 -6.08 -10.37
CA TRP A 92 -1.67 -7.23 -10.23
C TRP A 92 -1.68 -7.78 -8.80
N MET A 93 -0.55 -7.75 -8.09
CA MET A 93 -0.50 -8.15 -6.68
C MET A 93 -1.33 -7.24 -5.77
N LEU A 94 -1.41 -5.93 -6.07
CA LEU A 94 -2.30 -5.00 -5.36
C LEU A 94 -3.79 -5.33 -5.56
N LEU A 95 -4.11 -5.99 -6.67
CA LEU A 95 -5.47 -6.38 -7.05
C LEU A 95 -5.88 -7.72 -6.43
N LEU A 96 -4.91 -8.51 -5.96
CA LEU A 96 -5.11 -9.89 -5.51
C LEU A 96 -6.01 -10.00 -4.26
N PRO A 97 -5.88 -9.13 -3.24
CA PRO A 97 -6.75 -9.20 -2.07
C PRO A 97 -8.21 -8.86 -2.39
N GLU A 98 -8.45 -7.91 -3.30
CA GLU A 98 -9.80 -7.59 -3.80
C GLU A 98 -10.43 -8.79 -4.52
N VAL A 99 -9.66 -9.46 -5.39
CA VAL A 99 -10.12 -10.68 -6.05
C VAL A 99 -10.46 -11.76 -5.03
N VAL A 100 -9.58 -11.98 -4.05
CA VAL A 100 -9.80 -12.97 -2.98
C VAL A 100 -11.05 -12.61 -2.18
N ASN A 101 -11.23 -11.34 -1.81
CA ASN A 101 -12.38 -10.86 -1.04
C ASN A 101 -13.70 -11.09 -1.78
N VAL A 102 -13.81 -10.62 -3.03
CA VAL A 102 -15.01 -10.83 -3.86
C VAL A 102 -15.28 -12.32 -4.08
N THR A 103 -14.23 -13.12 -4.31
CA THR A 103 -14.37 -14.58 -4.46
C THR A 103 -14.88 -15.24 -3.19
N LEU A 104 -14.37 -14.84 -2.02
CA LEU A 104 -14.84 -15.34 -0.72
C LEU A 104 -16.28 -14.94 -0.46
N LEU A 105 -16.67 -13.69 -0.75
CA LEU A 105 -18.04 -13.21 -0.59
C LEU A 105 -19.00 -14.01 -1.49
N PHE A 106 -18.63 -14.20 -2.76
CA PHE A 106 -19.43 -14.98 -3.70
C PHE A 106 -19.52 -16.46 -3.30
N ALA A 107 -18.41 -17.06 -2.87
CA ALA A 107 -18.38 -18.44 -2.38
C ALA A 107 -19.22 -18.59 -1.10
N GLY A 108 -19.10 -17.67 -0.15
CA GLY A 108 -19.90 -17.65 1.08
C GLY A 108 -21.40 -17.53 0.80
N GLN A 109 -21.78 -16.75 -0.22
CA GLN A 109 -23.17 -16.62 -0.66
C GLN A 109 -23.71 -17.92 -1.26
N ILE A 110 -22.92 -18.65 -2.06
CA ILE A 110 -23.33 -19.93 -2.65
C ILE A 110 -23.34 -21.07 -1.62
N LEU A 111 -22.34 -21.10 -0.74
CA LEU A 111 -22.11 -22.20 0.20
C LEU A 111 -22.80 -21.98 1.54
N HIS A 112 -23.47 -20.84 1.75
CA HIS A 112 -24.00 -20.39 3.05
C HIS A 112 -22.97 -20.46 4.20
N TRP A 113 -21.68 -20.35 3.87
CA TRP A 113 -20.59 -20.37 4.84
C TRP A 113 -20.24 -18.93 5.21
N ALA A 114 -20.43 -18.56 6.48
CA ALA A 114 -19.84 -17.37 7.06
C ALA A 114 -18.32 -17.56 7.23
N VAL A 115 -17.52 -17.08 6.28
CA VAL A 115 -16.06 -17.07 6.46
C VAL A 115 -15.75 -16.07 7.57
N ASP A 116 -15.23 -16.57 8.68
CA ASP A 116 -14.86 -15.74 9.82
C ASP A 116 -13.55 -15.02 9.52
N LEU A 117 -13.66 -13.85 8.88
CA LEU A 117 -12.57 -12.91 8.64
C LEU A 117 -12.06 -12.25 9.95
N GLY A 118 -12.59 -12.64 11.11
CA GLY A 118 -12.33 -12.03 12.42
C GLY A 118 -10.95 -12.28 13.01
N SER A 119 -10.13 -13.12 12.39
CA SER A 119 -8.72 -13.29 12.78
C SER A 119 -7.96 -11.99 12.49
N ALA A 120 -7.69 -11.21 13.54
CA ALA A 120 -6.87 -9.99 13.46
C ALA A 120 -5.53 -10.26 12.76
N LEU A 121 -5.00 -11.48 12.92
CA LEU A 121 -3.77 -11.93 12.25
C LEU A 121 -3.91 -11.98 10.72
N THR A 122 -5.06 -12.41 10.21
CA THR A 122 -5.35 -12.46 8.77
C THR A 122 -5.41 -11.04 8.20
N GLY A 123 -6.13 -10.14 8.88
CA GLY A 123 -6.22 -8.73 8.49
C GLY A 123 -4.85 -8.04 8.47
N VAL A 124 -4.02 -8.28 9.49
CA VAL A 124 -2.65 -7.76 9.58
C VAL A 124 -1.77 -8.31 8.45
N SER A 125 -1.88 -9.61 8.15
CA SER A 125 -1.09 -10.25 7.09
C SER A 125 -1.42 -9.71 5.71
N ILE A 126 -2.71 -9.58 5.39
CA ILE A 126 -3.19 -8.99 4.12
C ILE A 126 -2.72 -7.53 4.01
N SER A 127 -2.86 -6.75 5.09
CA SER A 127 -2.41 -5.36 5.14
C SER A 127 -0.90 -5.22 4.91
N ALA A 128 -0.10 -6.10 5.52
CA ALA A 128 1.36 -6.12 5.33
C ALA A 128 1.74 -6.45 3.88
N ILE A 129 1.10 -7.44 3.27
CA ILE A 129 1.34 -7.82 1.87
C ILE A 129 0.98 -6.67 0.93
N LEU A 130 -0.19 -6.04 1.11
CA LEU A 130 -0.62 -4.86 0.35
C LEU A 130 0.37 -3.70 0.48
N PHE A 131 0.81 -3.43 1.71
CA PHE A 131 1.78 -2.37 1.99
C PHE A 131 3.11 -2.62 1.27
N LEU A 132 3.63 -3.84 1.32
CA LEU A 132 4.86 -4.21 0.59
C LEU A 132 4.67 -4.09 -0.92
N ALA A 133 3.56 -4.59 -1.47
CA ALA A 133 3.26 -4.49 -2.89
C ALA A 133 3.18 -3.03 -3.35
N LEU A 134 2.58 -2.16 -2.55
CA LEU A 134 2.47 -0.73 -2.83
C LEU A 134 3.85 -0.04 -2.81
N ILE A 135 4.71 -0.38 -1.85
CA ILE A 135 6.08 0.16 -1.80
C ILE A 135 6.88 -0.28 -3.03
N GLN A 136 6.81 -1.56 -3.41
CA GLN A 136 7.55 -2.08 -4.56
C GLN A 136 7.06 -1.47 -5.87
N ASP A 137 5.75 -1.27 -6.01
CA ASP A 137 5.20 -0.64 -7.19
C ASP A 137 5.65 0.83 -7.34
N ARG A 138 5.61 1.60 -6.23
CA ARG A 138 6.11 2.99 -6.24
C ARG A 138 7.59 3.05 -6.58
N LYS A 139 8.41 2.15 -6.04
CA LYS A 139 9.85 2.04 -6.42
C LYS A 139 10.01 1.78 -7.91
N THR A 140 9.17 0.91 -8.47
CA THR A 140 9.18 0.57 -9.90
C THR A 140 8.80 1.78 -10.76
N LEU A 141 7.80 2.57 -10.36
CA LEU A 141 7.40 3.80 -11.06
C LEU A 141 8.50 4.87 -11.03
N ILE A 142 9.13 5.08 -9.87
CA ILE A 142 10.26 6.01 -9.73
C ILE A 142 11.42 5.58 -10.63
N LEU A 143 11.74 4.28 -10.67
CA LEU A 143 12.77 3.74 -11.55
C LEU A 143 12.46 3.91 -13.04
N ALA A 144 11.19 4.01 -13.40
CA ALA A 144 10.74 4.28 -14.76
C ALA A 144 10.73 5.78 -15.11
N GLY A 145 11.15 6.66 -14.19
CA GLY A 145 11.13 8.11 -14.38
C GLY A 145 9.74 8.73 -14.26
N VAL A 146 8.78 8.01 -13.69
CA VAL A 146 7.40 8.46 -13.51
C VAL A 146 7.18 8.90 -12.07
N THR A 147 6.58 10.06 -11.86
CA THR A 147 6.21 10.53 -10.53
C THR A 147 5.05 9.68 -9.97
N PRO A 148 5.26 8.93 -8.86
CA PRO A 148 4.20 8.11 -8.30
C PRO A 148 3.13 8.98 -7.64
N PRO A 149 1.86 8.52 -7.62
CA PRO A 149 0.80 9.22 -6.89
C PRO A 149 1.07 9.27 -5.38
N SER A 150 0.40 10.20 -4.71
CA SER A 150 0.45 10.34 -3.26
C SER A 150 0.07 9.04 -2.57
N PHE A 151 0.79 8.71 -1.49
CA PHE A 151 0.61 7.48 -0.73
C PHE A 151 -0.85 7.26 -0.27
N TRP A 152 -1.52 8.34 0.15
CA TRP A 152 -2.89 8.33 0.63
C TRP A 152 -3.93 7.87 -0.41
N TRP A 153 -3.68 8.13 -1.70
CA TRP A 153 -4.55 7.62 -2.76
C TRP A 153 -4.47 6.09 -2.88
N GLY A 154 -3.32 5.50 -2.58
CA GLY A 154 -3.13 4.04 -2.59
C GLY A 154 -3.81 3.32 -1.43
N LEU A 155 -3.84 3.94 -0.26
CA LEU A 155 -4.31 3.28 0.97
C LEU A 155 -5.83 3.39 1.17
N PHE A 156 -6.44 4.53 0.81
CA PHE A 156 -7.87 4.77 1.06
C PHE A 156 -8.74 4.65 -0.19
N PHE A 157 -8.16 4.77 -1.38
CA PHE A 157 -8.90 4.80 -2.64
C PHE A 157 -8.20 3.93 -3.70
N VAL A 158 -8.27 2.62 -3.54
CA VAL A 158 -7.69 1.64 -4.48
C VAL A 158 -8.06 1.94 -5.96
N PRO A 159 -9.34 2.23 -6.32
CA PRO A 159 -9.70 2.59 -7.70
C PRO A 159 -9.03 3.90 -8.15
N GLY A 160 -8.93 4.88 -7.25
CA GLY A 160 -8.29 6.16 -7.50
C GLY A 160 -6.78 6.06 -7.71
N TYR A 161 -6.12 5.13 -7.02
CA TYR A 161 -4.72 4.83 -7.26
C TYR A 161 -4.47 4.29 -8.66
N PHE A 162 -5.28 3.33 -9.13
CA PHE A 162 -5.18 2.80 -10.50
C PHE A 162 -5.50 3.87 -11.55
N TRP A 163 -6.42 4.79 -11.26
CA TRP A 163 -6.71 5.94 -12.11
C TRP A 163 -5.50 6.86 -12.28
N CYS A 164 -4.88 7.27 -11.16
CA CYS A 164 -3.69 8.10 -11.17
C CYS A 164 -2.52 7.40 -11.88
N ARG A 165 -2.33 6.10 -11.61
CA ARG A 165 -1.31 5.30 -12.29
C ARG A 165 -1.55 5.23 -13.81
N TRP A 166 -2.79 5.03 -14.24
CA TRP A 166 -3.15 5.03 -15.65
C TRP A 166 -2.85 6.39 -16.30
N LYS A 167 -3.17 7.50 -15.63
CA LYS A 167 -2.85 8.85 -16.11
C LYS A 167 -1.34 9.05 -16.30
N SER A 168 -0.52 8.56 -15.37
CA SER A 168 0.94 8.75 -15.40
C SER A 168 1.66 7.83 -16.38
N VAL A 169 1.22 6.57 -16.52
CA VAL A 169 1.91 5.57 -17.37
C VAL A 169 1.28 5.47 -18.77
N ARG A 170 0.05 5.98 -18.96
CA ARG A 170 -0.81 5.81 -20.16
C ARG A 170 -0.97 4.36 -20.64
N ARG A 171 -0.61 3.39 -19.79
CA ARG A 171 -0.77 1.95 -19.97
C ARG A 171 -1.30 1.37 -18.67
N GLY A 172 -2.21 0.40 -18.77
CA GLY A 172 -2.89 -0.18 -17.59
C GLY A 172 -4.36 0.18 -17.44
N LEU A 173 -5.03 0.63 -18.52
CA LEU A 173 -6.50 0.81 -18.53
C LEU A 173 -7.22 -0.47 -18.08
N ILE A 174 -6.67 -1.64 -18.45
CA ILE A 174 -7.24 -2.93 -18.05
C ILE A 174 -7.26 -3.14 -16.53
N LEU A 175 -6.23 -2.67 -15.80
CA LEU A 175 -6.17 -2.77 -14.34
C LEU A 175 -7.21 -1.87 -13.69
N LEU A 176 -7.41 -0.67 -14.24
CA LEU A 176 -8.45 0.26 -13.80
C LEU A 176 -9.84 -0.33 -14.01
N ILE A 177 -10.12 -0.88 -15.19
CA ILE A 177 -11.39 -1.52 -15.51
C ILE A 177 -11.65 -2.70 -14.56
N PHE A 178 -10.64 -3.55 -14.36
CA PHE A 178 -10.76 -4.73 -13.50
C PHE A 178 -10.96 -4.36 -12.03
N SER A 179 -10.23 -3.37 -11.51
CA SER A 179 -10.46 -2.82 -10.18
C SER A 179 -11.86 -2.26 -10.02
N GLY A 180 -12.36 -1.49 -11.01
CA GLY A 180 -13.71 -0.96 -10.99
C GLY A 180 -14.79 -2.05 -11.01
N LEU A 181 -14.58 -3.12 -11.79
CA LEU A 181 -15.48 -4.28 -11.84
C LEU A 181 -15.55 -5.03 -10.51
N LEU A 182 -14.41 -5.24 -9.85
CA LEU A 182 -14.38 -5.90 -8.54
C LEU A 182 -15.11 -5.07 -7.49
N THR A 183 -14.83 -3.77 -7.40
CA THR A 183 -15.52 -2.88 -6.46
C THR A 183 -17.03 -2.81 -6.76
N ALA A 184 -17.42 -2.75 -8.03
CA ALA A 184 -18.84 -2.79 -8.42
C ALA A 184 -19.50 -4.13 -8.06
N GLY A 185 -18.80 -5.24 -8.24
CA GLY A 185 -19.25 -6.58 -7.86
C GLY A 185 -19.45 -6.71 -6.35
N GLU A 186 -18.50 -6.22 -5.57
CA GLU A 186 -18.61 -6.19 -4.10
C GLU A 186 -19.84 -5.38 -3.65
N VAL A 187 -20.02 -4.16 -4.18
CA VAL A 187 -21.18 -3.32 -3.87
C VAL A 187 -22.49 -4.00 -4.30
N ALA A 188 -22.52 -4.69 -5.44
CA ALA A 188 -23.70 -5.42 -5.90
C ALA A 188 -24.03 -6.61 -4.99
N ILE A 189 -23.02 -7.34 -4.51
CA ILE A 189 -23.21 -8.45 -3.54
C ILE A 189 -23.76 -7.90 -2.22
N LEU A 190 -23.15 -6.82 -1.69
CA LEU A 190 -23.61 -6.15 -0.47
C LEU A 190 -25.03 -5.60 -0.59
N ALA A 191 -25.41 -5.08 -1.77
CA ALA A 191 -26.76 -4.56 -2.01
C ALA A 191 -27.81 -5.66 -2.13
N THR A 192 -27.44 -6.83 -2.69
CA THR A 192 -28.36 -7.96 -2.87
C THR A 192 -28.51 -8.82 -1.62
N ASN A 193 -27.48 -8.91 -0.78
CA ASN A 193 -27.50 -9.62 0.51
C ASN A 193 -26.79 -8.78 1.59
N PRO A 194 -27.50 -7.82 2.21
CA PRO A 194 -26.91 -7.04 3.29
C PRO A 194 -26.55 -7.96 4.47
N PRO A 195 -25.42 -7.71 5.17
CA PRO A 195 -25.09 -8.44 6.37
C PRO A 195 -26.21 -8.30 7.43
N PRO A 196 -26.46 -9.33 8.25
CA PRO A 196 -27.45 -9.24 9.32
C PRO A 196 -27.12 -8.06 10.24
N GLY A 197 -28.04 -7.09 10.31
CA GLY A 197 -27.87 -5.85 11.10
C GLY A 197 -27.84 -4.56 10.27
N PHE A 198 -27.72 -4.64 8.94
CA PHE A 198 -27.92 -3.47 8.07
C PHE A 198 -29.37 -3.41 7.59
N PRO A 199 -30.10 -2.29 7.80
CA PRO A 199 -31.43 -2.14 7.24
C PRO A 199 -31.31 -2.18 5.71
N HIS A 200 -32.16 -2.98 5.05
CA HIS A 200 -32.29 -2.91 3.60
C HIS A 200 -32.51 -1.44 3.23
N LEU A 201 -31.58 -0.87 2.46
CA LEU A 201 -31.76 0.42 1.79
C LEU A 201 -32.78 0.21 0.67
N SER A 202 -34.00 -0.16 1.03
CA SER A 202 -35.15 0.04 0.17
C SER A 202 -35.32 1.54 0.07
N PHE A 203 -34.85 2.12 -1.04
CA PHE A 203 -35.37 3.39 -1.56
C PHE A 203 -36.86 3.18 -1.83
N GLN A 204 -37.65 3.11 -0.77
CA GLN A 204 -39.09 3.22 -0.88
C GLN A 204 -39.31 4.69 -1.21
N VAL A 205 -39.43 4.99 -2.50
CA VAL A 205 -40.03 6.22 -2.98
C VAL A 205 -41.39 6.27 -2.27
N GLN A 206 -41.45 7.01 -1.15
CA GLN A 206 -42.70 7.37 -0.53
C GLN A 206 -43.42 8.21 -1.57
N SER A 207 -44.26 7.55 -2.36
CA SER A 207 -45.37 8.21 -3.01
C SER A 207 -46.20 8.80 -1.87
N VAL A 208 -45.91 10.05 -1.53
CA VAL A 208 -46.70 10.87 -0.62
C VAL A 208 -48.11 10.88 -1.20
N LYS A 209 -48.96 10.00 -0.68
CA LYS A 209 -50.38 10.06 -0.91
C LYS A 209 -50.85 11.24 -0.06
N PRO A 210 -51.36 12.34 -0.66
CA PRO A 210 -51.86 13.47 0.12
C PRO A 210 -53.06 12.97 0.91
N SER A 211 -52.86 12.76 2.21
CA SER A 211 -53.92 12.39 3.13
C SER A 211 -54.68 13.66 3.45
N ALA A 212 -55.76 13.88 2.70
CA ALA A 212 -56.81 14.80 3.10
C ALA A 212 -57.43 14.29 4.41
N GLU A 213 -57.38 15.16 5.41
CA GLU A 213 -58.36 15.38 6.47
C GLU A 213 -59.43 14.31 6.68
N HIS A 214 -59.45 13.68 7.86
CA HIS A 214 -60.63 13.81 8.70
C HIS A 214 -60.34 13.53 10.18
N SER A 215 -60.38 14.62 10.95
CA SER A 215 -60.58 14.65 12.40
C SER A 215 -61.92 14.03 12.77
N THR A 216 -61.98 13.30 13.89
CA THR A 216 -63.07 13.28 14.92
C THR A 216 -62.68 12.21 15.96
N MET A 217 -62.06 12.60 17.08
CA MET A 217 -62.70 12.93 18.37
C MET A 217 -62.98 11.69 19.25
N GLY A 218 -62.18 11.56 20.30
CA GLY A 218 -62.62 11.18 21.65
C GLY A 218 -62.95 9.72 21.93
N GLN A 219 -62.08 9.02 22.66
CA GLN A 219 -62.57 8.24 23.80
C GLN A 219 -61.54 8.06 24.91
N LYS A 220 -61.96 8.58 26.06
CA LYS A 220 -61.41 8.51 27.41
C LYS A 220 -61.80 7.16 28.02
N SER A 221 -60.90 6.45 28.70
CA SER A 221 -61.15 5.77 29.97
C SER A 221 -59.89 5.11 30.54
N ALA A 222 -59.71 5.32 31.84
CA ALA A 222 -58.64 4.82 32.70
C ALA A 222 -59.05 3.49 33.37
N SER A 223 -58.08 2.65 33.72
CA SER A 223 -58.10 1.69 34.85
C SER A 223 -56.74 0.96 34.89
N SER A 224 -55.80 1.26 35.79
CA SER A 224 -55.63 0.73 37.16
C SER A 224 -55.67 -0.80 37.28
N ASN A 225 -54.53 -1.49 37.41
CA ASN A 225 -53.97 -1.93 38.69
C ASN A 225 -52.67 -2.76 38.52
N PRO A 226 -51.82 -2.89 39.56
CA PRO A 226 -50.53 -3.57 39.57
C PRO A 226 -50.61 -4.98 40.23
N ASP A 227 -49.42 -5.55 40.45
CA ASP A 227 -49.08 -6.78 41.19
C ASP A 227 -49.28 -8.12 40.46
N ASN A 228 -48.18 -8.84 40.21
CA ASN A 228 -47.82 -9.87 41.18
C ASN A 228 -46.37 -10.36 41.07
N THR A 229 -45.79 -10.42 42.26
CA THR A 229 -44.53 -11.01 42.68
C THR A 229 -44.49 -12.53 42.47
N SER A 230 -43.36 -13.07 42.01
CA SER A 230 -42.87 -14.36 42.51
C SER A 230 -41.35 -14.47 42.35
N PRO A 231 -40.63 -14.82 43.43
CA PRO A 231 -39.20 -15.03 43.43
C PRO A 231 -38.84 -16.53 43.38
N ALA A 232 -37.54 -16.76 43.20
CA ALA A 232 -36.75 -17.85 43.78
C ALA A 232 -36.23 -18.97 42.86
N GLN A 233 -35.00 -19.39 43.25
CA GLN A 233 -34.28 -20.63 42.96
C GLN A 233 -33.54 -20.72 41.61
N ALA A 234 -32.30 -21.19 41.52
CA ALA A 234 -31.25 -21.51 42.48
C ALA A 234 -29.98 -21.80 41.66
N THR A 235 -28.84 -21.20 42.01
CA THR A 235 -27.51 -21.85 41.93
C THR A 235 -27.43 -22.85 43.10
N PRO A 236 -26.67 -23.97 43.07
CA PRO A 236 -25.29 -24.07 42.57
C PRO A 236 -24.92 -25.40 41.86
N GLN A 237 -23.82 -25.43 41.11
CA GLN A 237 -22.90 -26.57 41.24
C GLN A 237 -21.49 -26.22 40.75
N GLU A 238 -20.66 -25.97 41.76
CA GLU A 238 -19.22 -25.96 41.72
C GLU A 238 -18.76 -27.43 41.72
N GLY A 239 -18.05 -27.84 40.69
CA GLY A 239 -17.52 -29.19 40.51
C GLY A 239 -16.03 -29.11 40.24
N ASP A 240 -15.27 -29.14 41.34
CA ASP A 240 -13.87 -29.52 41.39
C ASP A 240 -13.63 -30.85 40.66
N VAL A 241 -12.64 -30.89 39.76
CA VAL A 241 -11.83 -32.10 39.52
C VAL A 241 -10.38 -31.65 39.41
N GLN A 242 -9.62 -31.92 40.46
CA GLN A 242 -8.17 -31.97 40.48
C GLN A 242 -7.65 -33.35 40.02
N LEU A 243 -6.38 -33.31 39.60
CA LEU A 243 -5.36 -34.37 39.42
C LEU A 243 -5.29 -35.04 38.04
#